data_AF-A0AAV5QWQ3-F1
#
_entry.id   AF-A0AAV5QWQ3-F1
#
_cell.length_a   1.000
_cell.length_b   1.000
_cell.length_c   1.000
_cell.angle_alpha   90.00
_cell.angle_beta   90.00
_cell.angle_gamma   90.00
#
_symmetry.space_group_name_H-M   'P 1'
#
loop_
_entity.id
_entity.type
_entity.pdbx_description
1 polymer ?
#
loop_
_entity_poly.entity_id
_entity_poly.type
_entity_poly.pdbx_seq_one_letter_code
_entity_poly.pdbx_strand_id
1 'polypeptide(L)' 'MLEQWLYRKLMTSKTFHYYVRVIHAMMNDLPLPPHPTRINRSQRRTYQSSYVPTRKHKWNAYMQIWRQEMKDTFLFKK' A
#
# COMPACT_ATOMS: atom_id res chain seq x y z
N MET A 1 -21.66 -29.36 -1.49
CA MET A 1 -20.53 -29.17 -0.55
C MET A 1 -19.61 -28.03 -0.98
N LEU A 2 -19.03 -28.07 -2.19
CA LEU A 2 -18.11 -27.05 -2.69
C LEU A 2 -18.73 -25.64 -2.79
N GLU A 3 -19.97 -25.54 -3.25
CA GLU A 3 -20.68 -24.26 -3.40
C GLU A 3 -20.88 -23.53 -2.07
N GLN A 4 -21.29 -24.25 -1.02
CA GLN A 4 -21.46 -23.67 0.31
C GLN A 4 -20.12 -23.20 0.90
N TRP A 5 -19.04 -23.92 0.60
CA TRP A 5 -17.70 -23.52 1.01
C TRP A 5 -17.23 -22.25 0.28
N LEU A 6 -17.44 -22.20 -1.04
CA LEU A 6 -17.11 -21.03 -1.85
C LEU A 6 -17.93 -19.81 -1.41
N TYR A 7 -19.22 -19.99 -1.17
CA TYR A 7 -20.10 -18.94 -0.65
C TYR A 7 -19.61 -18.37 0.67
N ARG A 8 -19.25 -19.24 1.64
CA ARG A 8 -18.67 -18.80 2.92
C ARG A 8 -17.34 -18.07 2.72
N LYS A 9 -16.47 -18.53 1.82
CA LYS A 9 -15.23 -17.84 1.50
C LYS A 9 -15.48 -16.46 0.89
N LEU A 10 -16.43 -16.34 -0.04
CA LEU A 10 -16.83 -15.08 -0.65
C LEU A 10 -17.35 -14.08 0.39
N MET A 11 -18.24 -14.53 1.28
CA MET A 11 -18.83 -13.73 2.36
C MET A 11 -17.82 -13.28 3.42
N THR A 12 -16.62 -13.87 3.46
CA THR A 12 -15.55 -13.42 4.39
C THR A 12 -14.51 -12.52 3.70
N SER A 13 -14.53 -12.44 2.38
CA SER A 13 -13.51 -11.74 1.61
C SER A 13 -13.78 -10.24 1.53
N LYS A 14 -12.86 -9.43 2.08
CA LYS A 14 -12.93 -7.96 2.01
C LYS A 14 -12.89 -7.43 0.57
N THR A 15 -12.19 -8.12 -0.34
CA THR A 15 -12.10 -7.72 -1.75
C THR A 15 -13.40 -7.96 -2.49
N PHE A 16 -14.07 -9.09 -2.20
CA PHE A 16 -15.38 -9.39 -2.79
C PHE A 16 -16.43 -8.36 -2.39
N HIS A 17 -16.52 -8.02 -1.10
CA HIS A 17 -17.44 -6.99 -0.63
C HIS A 17 -17.17 -5.61 -1.21
N TYR A 18 -15.90 -5.25 -1.40
CA TYR A 18 -15.54 -4.00 -2.08
C TYR A 18 -16.06 -3.98 -3.53
N TYR A 19 -15.86 -5.08 -4.26
CA TYR A 19 -16.34 -5.20 -5.64
C TYR A 19 -17.86 -5.06 -5.75
N VAL A 20 -18.61 -5.75 -4.87
CA VAL A 20 -20.08 -5.61 -4.81
C VAL A 20 -20.49 -4.16 -4.51
N ARG A 21 -19.81 -3.48 -3.59
CA ARG A 21 -20.07 -2.07 -3.27
C ARG A 21 -19.78 -1.13 -4.43
N VAL A 22 -18.75 -1.41 -5.23
CA VAL A 22 -18.44 -0.62 -6.44
C VAL A 22 -19.56 -0.77 -7.46
N ILE A 23 -20.00 -2.00 -7.76
CA ILE A 23 -21.11 -2.23 -8.70
C ILE A 23 -22.37 -1.53 -8.20
N HIS A 24 -22.70 -1.69 -6.93
CA HIS A 24 -23.85 -1.03 -6.33
C HIS A 24 -23.75 0.50 -6.45
N ALA A 25 -22.57 1.08 -6.20
CA ALA A 25 -22.38 2.52 -6.34
C ALA A 25 -22.52 2.99 -7.79
N MET A 26 -22.01 2.22 -8.76
CA MET A 26 -22.14 2.53 -10.19
C MET A 26 -23.58 2.48 -10.68
N MET A 27 -24.38 1.53 -10.21
CA MET A 27 -25.79 1.42 -10.61
C MET A 27 -26.69 2.50 -10.01
N ASN A 28 -26.27 3.11 -8.90
CA ASN A 28 -27.04 4.12 -8.15
C ASN A 28 -26.44 5.52 -8.25
N ASP A 29 -25.47 5.76 -9.15
CA ASP A 29 -24.74 7.03 -9.29
C ASP A 29 -24.17 7.58 -7.97
N LEU A 30 -23.75 6.67 -7.08
CA LEU A 30 -23.15 7.02 -5.79
C LEU A 30 -21.63 7.21 -5.93
N PRO A 31 -21.01 8.01 -5.05
CA PRO A 31 -19.55 8.15 -5.05
C PRO A 31 -18.86 6.80 -4.80
N LEU A 32 -17.76 6.56 -5.54
CA LEU A 32 -17.03 5.30 -5.45
C LEU A 32 -16.48 5.07 -4.03
N PRO A 33 -16.64 3.86 -3.47
CA PRO A 33 -16.11 3.55 -2.15
C PRO A 33 -14.57 3.60 -2.14
N PRO A 34 -13.94 3.98 -1.02
CA PRO A 34 -12.48 4.01 -0.92
C PRO A 34 -11.90 2.60 -1.04
N HIS A 35 -10.90 2.45 -1.90
CA HIS A 35 -10.23 1.16 -2.12
C HIS A 35 -9.57 0.66 -0.82
N PRO A 36 -9.75 -0.61 -0.42
CA PRO A 36 -9.25 -1.12 0.87
C PRO A 36 -7.72 -1.10 0.99
N THR A 37 -6.98 -1.04 -0.12
CA THR A 37 -5.51 -0.91 -0.13
C THR A 37 -5.01 0.52 -0.34
N ARG A 38 -5.88 1.51 -0.58
CA ARG A 38 -5.48 2.92 -0.51
C ARG A 38 -5.38 3.28 0.98
N ILE A 39 -4.26 2.89 1.60
CA ILE A 39 -3.80 3.51 2.84
C ILE A 39 -3.78 5.01 2.54
N ASN A 40 -4.72 5.74 3.15
CA ASN A 40 -4.83 7.18 2.98
C ASN A 40 -3.46 7.79 3.25
N ARG A 41 -2.98 8.69 2.38
CA ARG A 41 -1.69 9.38 2.57
C ARG A 41 -1.60 10.06 3.95
N SER A 42 -2.73 10.39 4.56
CA SER A 42 -2.85 10.87 5.93
C SER A 42 -2.48 9.82 6.99
N GLN A 43 -2.86 8.54 6.83
CA GLN A 43 -2.44 7.47 7.74
C GLN A 43 -0.92 7.20 7.65
N ARG A 44 -0.32 7.31 6.46
CA ARG A 44 1.16 7.22 6.32
C ARG A 44 1.90 8.28 7.16
N ARG A 45 1.35 9.51 7.26
CA ARG A 45 1.93 10.57 8.08
C ARG A 45 1.83 10.27 9.58
N THR A 46 0.75 9.63 10.03
CA THR A 46 0.59 9.23 11.44
C THR A 46 1.64 8.19 11.86
N TYR A 47 1.89 7.18 11.03
CA TYR A 47 2.94 6.16 11.28
C TYR A 47 4.37 6.71 11.20
N GLN A 48 4.60 7.82 10.48
CA GLN A 48 5.90 8.49 10.45
C GLN A 48 6.27 9.14 11.79
N SER A 49 5.30 9.60 12.58
CA SER A 49 5.61 10.26 13.87
C SER A 49 6.09 9.28 14.96
N SER A 50 5.72 8.00 14.86
CA SER A 50 6.07 6.98 15.85
C SER A 50 7.21 6.06 15.42
N TYR A 51 7.77 6.24 14.22
CA TYR A 51 8.82 5.36 13.72
C TYR A 51 10.20 5.81 14.23
N VAL A 52 10.78 5.02 15.14
CA VAL A 52 12.15 5.23 15.63
C VAL A 52 13.11 4.34 14.82
N PRO A 53 13.95 4.91 13.94
CA PRO A 53 14.85 4.12 13.10
C PRO A 53 15.95 3.46 13.95
N THR A 54 16.12 2.14 13.79
CA THR A 54 17.21 1.42 14.46
C THR A 54 18.55 1.66 13.76
N ARG A 55 19.67 1.33 14.43
CA ARG A 55 21.03 1.49 13.88
C ARG A 55 21.21 0.84 12.50
N LYS A 56 20.56 -0.32 12.27
CA LYS A 56 20.59 -1.02 10.97
C LYS A 56 19.92 -0.20 9.86
N HIS A 57 18.80 0.45 10.16
CA HIS A 57 18.10 1.30 9.19
C HIS A 57 18.95 2.51 8.80
N LYS A 58 19.62 3.13 9.78
CA LYS A 58 20.54 4.26 9.54
C LYS A 58 21.73 3.84 8.67
N TRP A 59 22.34 2.69 8.96
CA TRP A 59 23.45 2.16 8.16
C TRP A 59 23.04 1.83 6.73
N ASN A 60 21.87 1.22 6.55
CA ASN A 60 21.36 0.91 5.22
C ASN A 60 21.08 2.20 4.41
N ALA A 61 20.48 3.20 5.05
CA ALA A 61 20.26 4.51 4.41
C ALA A 61 21.59 5.17 4.03
N TYR A 62 22.60 5.14 4.91
CA TYR A 62 23.94 5.64 4.61
C TYR A 62 24.55 4.93 3.40
N MET A 63 24.49 3.60 3.33
CA MET A 63 25.03 2.83 2.22
C MET A 63 24.30 3.10 0.90
N GLN A 64 22.99 3.34 0.94
CA GLN A 64 22.22 3.73 -0.24
C GLN A 64 22.65 5.10 -0.76
N ILE A 65 22.75 6.09 0.12
CA ILE A 65 23.22 7.45 -0.22
C ILE A 65 24.65 7.38 -0.77
N TRP A 66 25.55 6.68 -0.07
CA TRP A 66 26.93 6.55 -0.50
C TRP A 66 27.05 5.90 -1.88
N ARG A 67 26.30 4.82 -2.16
CA ARG A 67 26.30 4.20 -3.50
C ARG A 67 25.75 5.14 -4.57
N GLN A 68 24.74 5.93 -4.24
CA GLN A 68 24.19 6.91 -5.18
C GLN A 68 25.20 8.03 -5.43
N GLU A 69 25.81 8.58 -4.39
CA GLU A 69 26.82 9.61 -4.51
C GLU A 69 28.05 9.11 -5.27
N MET A 70 28.51 7.88 -5.02
CA MET A 70 29.61 7.28 -5.78
C MET A 70 29.22 7.05 -7.24
N LYS A 71 27.97 6.67 -7.53
CA LYS A 71 27.49 6.61 -8.92
C LYS A 71 27.49 8.00 -9.54
N ASP A 72 26.95 9.00 -8.89
CA ASP A 72 26.81 10.35 -9.44
C ASP A 72 28.19 11.05 -9.59
N THR A 73 29.12 10.73 -8.67
CA THR A 73 30.50 11.27 -8.65
C THR A 73 31.46 10.52 -9.56
N PHE A 74 31.32 9.21 -9.75
CA PHE A 74 32.22 8.44 -10.63
C PHE A 74 31.65 8.22 -12.04
N LEU A 75 30.32 8.20 -12.19
CA LEU A 75 29.63 8.20 -13.48
C LEU A 75 29.26 9.62 -13.90
N PHE A 76 30.00 10.65 -13.45
CA PHE A 76 29.82 12.03 -13.89
C PHE A 76 29.58 12.05 -15.40
N LYS A 77 28.36 12.48 -15.76
CA LYS A 77 27.91 12.99 -17.05
C LYS A 77 28.94 12.82 -18.18
N LYS A 78 28.64 11.91 -19.10
CA LYS A 78 28.88 12.22 -20.52
C LYS A 78 27.70 13.04 -21.03
#